data_AF-A0A7M6DRN6-F1
#
_entry.id   AF-A0A7M6DRN6-F1
#
_cell.length_a   1.000
_cell.length_b   1.000
_cell.length_c   1.000
_cell.angle_alpha   90.00
_cell.angle_beta   90.00
_cell.angle_gamma   90.00
#
_symmetry.space_group_name_H-M   'P 1'
#
loop_
_entity.id
_entity.type
_entity.pdbx_description
1 polymer ?
#
loop_
_entity_poly.entity_id
_entity_poly.type
_entity_poly.pdbx_seq_one_letter_code
_entity_poly.pdbx_strand_id
1 'polypeptide(L)'
;FLSTKFQPNEGGPPKKKFYKPKDTWTANFYCLAEMGATHTPSSAEHQTFTDAGLGKKRIQLNNKASHLDLVLMLEEEYPKLATTNGRFMLHRAEGGGSGKRRLIRIATGPCGYSVPYLKDSCNIGHATIYVVPIQESLDMTKIVTRSYCSPTVECIFCGDFVELLLLQEHTKICSK
;
A
#
# COMPACT_ATOMS: atom_id res chain seq x y z
N PHE A 1 -57.42 44.64 20.52
CA PHE A 1 -56.95 43.23 20.54
C PHE A 1 -56.71 42.76 19.12
N LEU A 2 -55.51 42.97 18.56
CA LEU A 2 -55.11 42.48 17.25
C LEU A 2 -54.33 41.18 17.46
N SER A 3 -54.93 40.05 17.06
CA SER A 3 -54.35 38.70 17.14
C SER A 3 -53.44 38.47 15.93
N THR A 4 -52.13 38.43 16.16
CA THR A 4 -51.13 38.02 15.17
C THR A 4 -51.16 36.49 15.02
N LYS A 5 -51.54 36.02 13.82
CA LYS A 5 -51.52 34.59 13.46
C LYS A 5 -50.07 34.10 13.33
N PHE A 6 -49.74 33.06 14.08
CA PHE A 6 -48.51 32.28 13.95
C PHE A 6 -48.57 31.47 12.64
N GLN A 7 -47.61 31.65 11.74
CA GLN A 7 -47.40 30.74 10.60
C GLN A 7 -46.21 29.83 10.94
N PRO A 8 -46.37 28.49 10.94
CA PRO A 8 -45.23 27.61 11.12
C PRO A 8 -44.34 27.63 9.86
N ASN A 9 -43.04 27.76 10.10
CA ASN A 9 -42.01 27.73 9.08
C ASN A 9 -41.82 26.27 8.60
N GLU A 10 -42.12 25.99 7.33
CA GLU A 10 -41.90 24.70 6.65
C GLU A 10 -40.39 24.47 6.39
N GLY A 11 -39.59 24.44 7.46
CA GLY A 11 -38.19 24.02 7.44
C GLY A 11 -38.10 22.50 7.55
N GLY A 12 -38.47 21.78 6.49
CA GLY A 12 -38.27 20.33 6.44
C GLY A 12 -36.79 19.97 6.68
N PRO A 13 -36.49 18.84 7.35
CA PRO A 13 -35.12 18.48 7.68
C PRO A 13 -34.26 18.37 6.41
N PRO A 14 -32.98 18.79 6.45
CA PRO A 14 -32.11 18.75 5.28
C PRO A 14 -32.00 17.31 4.76
N LYS A 15 -32.32 17.11 3.47
CA LYS A 15 -32.18 15.82 2.81
C LYS A 15 -30.74 15.34 2.95
N LYS A 16 -30.53 14.25 3.69
CA LYS A 16 -29.20 13.64 3.85
C LYS A 16 -28.64 13.32 2.46
N LYS A 17 -27.48 13.91 2.12
CA LYS A 17 -26.78 13.57 0.87
C LYS A 17 -26.38 12.10 0.95
N PHE A 18 -26.96 11.26 0.10
CA PHE A 18 -26.61 9.85 0.01
C PHE A 18 -25.15 9.73 -0.45
N TYR A 19 -24.32 9.09 0.36
CA TYR A 19 -22.96 8.71 -0.04
C TYR A 19 -23.06 7.72 -1.20
N LYS A 20 -22.55 8.10 -2.37
CA LYS A 20 -22.33 7.17 -3.47
C LYS A 20 -20.95 6.55 -3.25
N PRO A 21 -20.85 5.25 -2.93
CA PRO A 21 -19.56 4.60 -2.81
C PRO A 21 -18.78 4.76 -4.11
N LYS A 22 -17.51 5.16 -4.01
CA LYS A 22 -16.61 5.12 -5.16
C LYS A 22 -16.48 3.66 -5.63
N ASP A 23 -16.55 3.45 -6.94
CA ASP A 23 -16.49 2.12 -7.55
C ASP A 23 -15.03 1.60 -7.57
N THR A 24 -14.54 1.23 -6.39
CA THR A 24 -13.13 0.86 -6.17
C THR A 24 -12.98 -0.53 -5.59
N TRP A 25 -11.88 -1.19 -5.91
CA TRP A 25 -11.42 -2.42 -5.30
C TRP A 25 -10.10 -2.18 -4.58
N THR A 26 -10.03 -2.58 -3.30
CA THR A 26 -8.79 -2.47 -2.51
C THR A 26 -8.24 -3.85 -2.27
N ALA A 27 -6.99 -4.09 -2.65
CA ALA A 27 -6.32 -5.38 -2.49
C ALA A 27 -4.93 -5.24 -1.86
N ASN A 28 -4.46 -6.32 -1.26
CA ASN A 28 -3.09 -6.41 -0.75
C ASN A 28 -2.19 -6.93 -1.87
N PHE A 29 -1.20 -6.14 -2.25
CA PHE A 29 -0.14 -6.56 -3.15
C PHE A 29 1.16 -6.75 -2.38
N TYR A 30 2.01 -7.65 -2.85
CA TYR A 30 3.35 -7.87 -2.31
C TYR A 30 4.34 -7.93 -3.46
N CYS A 31 5.23 -6.94 -3.56
CA CYS A 31 6.27 -6.93 -4.58
C CYS A 31 7.49 -7.73 -4.11
N LEU A 32 7.84 -8.79 -4.83
CA LEU A 32 9.05 -9.59 -4.60
C LEU A 32 10.16 -9.07 -5.50
N ALA A 33 11.40 -9.10 -4.99
CA ALA A 33 12.56 -8.67 -5.77
C ALA A 33 13.11 -9.77 -6.67
N GLU A 34 13.07 -11.03 -6.22
CA GLU A 34 13.71 -12.14 -6.92
C GLU A 34 12.92 -12.54 -8.17
N MET A 35 13.63 -12.65 -9.29
CA MET A 35 13.10 -13.18 -10.54
C MET A 35 12.58 -14.62 -10.35
N GLY A 36 11.32 -14.85 -10.70
CA GLY A 36 10.72 -16.19 -10.64
C GLY A 36 10.55 -16.74 -9.23
N ALA A 37 10.47 -15.89 -8.21
CA ALA A 37 10.27 -16.28 -6.82
C ALA A 37 9.14 -17.31 -6.65
N THR A 38 9.43 -18.40 -5.95
CA THR A 38 8.53 -19.57 -5.81
C THR A 38 7.85 -19.65 -4.46
N HIS A 39 8.26 -18.82 -3.50
CA HIS A 39 7.76 -18.87 -2.12
C HIS A 39 7.49 -17.47 -1.57
N THR A 40 6.61 -17.40 -0.57
CA THR A 40 6.37 -16.18 0.20
C THR A 40 7.62 -15.80 0.99
N PRO A 41 7.82 -14.51 1.33
CA PRO A 41 8.95 -14.10 2.13
C PRO A 41 8.86 -14.57 3.58
N SER A 42 10.02 -14.81 4.17
CA SER A 42 10.23 -14.88 5.61
C SER A 42 10.12 -13.50 6.26
N SER A 43 10.12 -13.48 7.59
CA SER A 43 10.09 -12.22 8.36
C SER A 43 11.31 -11.32 8.05
N ALA A 44 12.50 -11.91 7.93
CA ALA A 44 13.72 -11.18 7.61
C ALA A 44 13.72 -10.62 6.18
N GLU A 45 13.25 -11.43 5.20
CA GLU A 45 13.07 -10.98 3.82
C GLU A 45 12.03 -9.84 3.75
N HIS A 46 10.97 -9.92 4.55
CA HIS A 46 9.95 -8.88 4.60
C HIS A 46 10.50 -7.52 5.05
N GLN A 47 11.33 -7.49 6.08
CA GLN A 47 11.98 -6.24 6.51
C GLN A 47 12.87 -5.69 5.40
N THR A 48 13.65 -6.54 4.75
CA THR A 48 14.56 -6.14 3.67
C THR A 48 13.79 -5.59 2.47
N PHE A 49 12.69 -6.21 2.08
CA PHE A 49 11.81 -5.69 1.01
C PHE A 49 11.18 -4.36 1.38
N THR A 50 10.75 -4.19 2.64
CA THR A 50 10.17 -2.94 3.13
C THR A 50 11.20 -1.81 3.09
N ASP A 51 12.43 -2.06 3.57
CA ASP A 51 13.54 -1.09 3.51
C ASP A 51 13.87 -0.69 2.07
N ALA A 52 13.70 -1.61 1.10
CA ALA A 52 13.92 -1.36 -0.32
C ALA A 52 12.73 -0.67 -1.03
N GLY A 53 11.65 -0.37 -0.32
CA GLY A 53 10.39 0.18 -0.88
C GLY A 53 9.57 -0.81 -1.71
N LEU A 54 9.88 -2.09 -1.58
CA LEU A 54 9.11 -3.21 -2.11
C LEU A 54 8.18 -3.74 -1.00
N GLY A 55 7.87 -5.03 -1.02
CA GLY A 55 7.13 -5.67 0.06
C GLY A 55 5.62 -5.45 -0.05
N LYS A 56 4.92 -5.49 1.09
CA LYS A 56 3.46 -5.49 1.14
C LYS A 56 2.90 -4.06 1.10
N LYS A 57 2.00 -3.79 0.16
CA LYS A 57 1.17 -2.57 0.13
C LYS A 57 -0.30 -2.87 -0.04
N ARG A 58 -1.15 -1.97 0.45
CA ARG A 58 -2.59 -2.01 0.25
C ARG A 58 -2.96 -0.94 -0.79
N ILE A 59 -3.33 -1.39 -1.99
CA ILE A 59 -3.51 -0.52 -3.17
C ILE A 59 -4.99 -0.46 -3.53
N GLN A 60 -5.48 0.74 -3.87
CA GLN A 60 -6.86 0.98 -4.29
C GLN A 60 -6.93 1.20 -5.80
N LEU A 61 -7.61 0.29 -6.50
CA LEU A 61 -7.82 0.34 -7.93
C LEU A 61 -9.28 0.68 -8.26
N ASN A 62 -9.54 1.18 -9.46
CA ASN A 62 -10.89 1.25 -10.01
C ASN A 62 -11.43 -0.18 -10.23
N ASN A 63 -12.70 -0.45 -9.91
CA ASN A 63 -13.31 -1.77 -10.15
C ASN A 63 -13.27 -2.18 -11.64
N LYS A 64 -13.14 -1.22 -12.57
CA LYS A 64 -13.06 -1.45 -14.02
C LYS A 64 -11.63 -1.36 -14.57
N ALA A 65 -10.62 -1.28 -13.70
CA ALA A 65 -9.23 -1.15 -14.13
C ALA A 65 -8.80 -2.33 -15.02
N SER A 66 -8.22 -1.99 -16.16
CA SER A 66 -7.63 -2.91 -17.13
C SER A 66 -6.27 -3.41 -16.66
N HIS A 67 -5.65 -4.28 -17.48
CA HIS A 67 -4.28 -4.72 -17.22
C HIS A 67 -3.28 -3.57 -17.24
N LEU A 68 -3.43 -2.62 -18.18
CA LEU A 68 -2.53 -1.46 -18.26
C LEU A 68 -2.68 -0.56 -17.02
N ASP A 69 -3.91 -0.31 -16.57
CA ASP A 69 -4.15 0.49 -15.36
C ASP A 69 -3.53 -0.16 -14.12
N LEU A 70 -3.61 -1.49 -14.02
CA LEU A 70 -2.99 -2.26 -12.94
C LEU A 70 -1.47 -2.17 -12.99
N VAL A 71 -0.85 -2.28 -14.18
CA VAL A 71 0.61 -2.15 -14.35
C VAL A 71 1.06 -0.76 -13.93
N LEU A 72 0.45 0.31 -14.48
CA LEU A 72 0.81 1.69 -14.15
C LEU A 72 0.68 1.98 -12.66
N MET A 73 -0.41 1.51 -12.03
CA MET A 73 -0.61 1.70 -10.59
C MET A 73 0.41 0.92 -9.74
N LEU A 74 0.80 -0.29 -10.17
CA LEU A 74 1.83 -1.05 -9.47
C LEU A 74 3.21 -0.41 -9.64
N GLU A 75 3.52 0.18 -10.80
CA GLU A 75 4.78 0.87 -11.05
C GLU A 75 4.86 2.21 -10.31
N GLU A 76 3.73 2.91 -10.14
CA GLU A 76 3.62 4.09 -9.28
C GLU A 76 3.86 3.72 -7.80
N GLU A 77 3.21 2.66 -7.32
CA GLU A 77 3.35 2.21 -5.93
C GLU A 77 4.69 1.54 -5.66
N TYR A 78 5.29 0.86 -6.63
CA TYR A 78 6.60 0.25 -6.51
C TYR A 78 7.52 0.86 -7.59
N PRO A 79 8.15 2.03 -7.35
CA PRO A 79 8.95 2.71 -8.37
C PRO A 79 10.05 1.85 -8.99
N LYS A 80 10.59 0.89 -8.23
CA LYS A 80 11.59 -0.06 -8.70
C LYS A 80 11.04 -1.12 -9.64
N LEU A 81 9.74 -1.38 -9.61
CA LEU A 81 9.05 -2.26 -10.55
C LEU A 81 8.92 -1.61 -11.92
N ALA A 82 9.00 -0.28 -12.03
CA ALA A 82 8.89 0.44 -13.31
C ALA A 82 9.96 0.03 -14.33
N THR A 83 11.14 -0.45 -13.89
CA THR A 83 12.16 -0.98 -14.83
C THR A 83 11.67 -2.22 -15.58
N THR A 84 10.73 -2.94 -14.97
CA THR A 84 10.16 -4.15 -15.57
C THR A 84 9.15 -3.84 -16.67
N ASN A 85 8.62 -2.62 -16.81
CA ASN A 85 7.62 -2.27 -17.84
C ASN A 85 6.51 -3.33 -17.95
N GLY A 86 5.88 -3.71 -16.84
CA GLY A 86 4.84 -4.74 -16.79
C GLY A 86 5.31 -6.21 -16.92
N ARG A 87 6.61 -6.51 -16.95
CA ARG A 87 7.16 -7.86 -17.15
C ARG A 87 7.19 -8.68 -15.86
N PHE A 88 6.03 -8.77 -15.20
CA PHE A 88 5.79 -9.52 -13.97
C PHE A 88 4.54 -10.43 -14.08
N MET A 89 4.47 -11.47 -13.25
CA MET A 89 3.30 -12.32 -13.09
C MET A 89 2.70 -12.15 -11.70
N LEU A 90 1.38 -12.30 -11.60
CA LEU A 90 0.69 -12.31 -10.32
C LEU A 90 0.59 -13.74 -9.79
N HIS A 91 0.87 -13.90 -8.50
CA HIS A 91 0.82 -15.17 -7.79
C HIS A 91 -0.04 -15.04 -6.53
N ARG A 92 -0.54 -16.18 -6.05
CA ARG A 92 -1.17 -16.32 -4.74
C ARG A 92 -0.43 -17.39 -3.93
N ALA A 93 -0.49 -17.28 -2.61
CA ALA A 93 0.04 -18.34 -1.75
C ALA A 93 -0.85 -19.60 -1.84
N GLU A 94 -0.19 -20.77 -1.82
CA GLU A 94 -0.83 -22.08 -1.74
C GLU A 94 -1.31 -22.36 -0.31
N GLY A 95 -2.62 -22.59 -0.13
CA GLY A 95 -3.22 -22.98 1.15
C GLY A 95 -3.35 -21.88 2.21
N GLY A 96 -3.89 -22.24 3.38
CA GLY A 96 -4.02 -21.40 4.58
C GLY A 96 -2.79 -21.46 5.51
N GLY A 97 -2.82 -20.78 6.67
CA GLY A 97 -1.80 -20.97 7.74
C GLY A 97 -0.81 -19.81 8.01
N SER A 98 0.38 -20.14 8.49
CA SER A 98 1.48 -19.19 8.75
C SER A 98 2.78 -19.75 8.18
N GLY A 99 3.79 -18.90 7.96
CA GLY A 99 5.10 -19.31 7.47
C GLY A 99 5.32 -19.15 5.96
N LYS A 100 6.44 -19.72 5.49
CA LYS A 100 6.89 -19.67 4.09
C LYS A 100 6.08 -20.66 3.27
N ARG A 101 5.29 -20.15 2.32
CA ARG A 101 4.39 -20.95 1.48
C ARG A 101 4.82 -20.91 0.04
N ARG A 102 4.48 -21.96 -0.70
CA ARG A 102 4.66 -22.00 -2.14
C ARG A 102 3.72 -20.99 -2.83
N LEU A 103 4.21 -20.36 -3.88
CA LEU A 103 3.46 -19.46 -4.74
C LEU A 103 2.91 -20.21 -5.93
N ILE A 104 1.63 -19.98 -6.23
CA ILE A 104 0.95 -20.48 -7.41
C ILE A 104 0.63 -19.29 -8.31
N ARG A 105 1.00 -19.40 -9.59
CA ARG A 105 0.69 -18.38 -10.60
C ARG A 105 -0.82 -18.25 -10.74
N ILE A 106 -1.32 -17.02 -10.66
CA ILE A 106 -2.69 -16.70 -11.04
C ILE A 106 -2.73 -16.71 -12.57
N ALA A 107 -3.63 -17.50 -13.14
CA ALA A 107 -3.80 -17.58 -14.59
C ALA A 107 -4.05 -16.19 -15.17
N THR A 108 -3.48 -15.90 -16.33
CA THR A 108 -3.74 -14.65 -17.04
C THR A 108 -5.02 -14.79 -17.86
N GLY A 109 -5.91 -13.81 -17.78
CA GLY A 109 -7.04 -13.71 -18.69
C GLY A 109 -6.58 -13.38 -20.12
N PRO A 110 -7.49 -13.44 -21.12
CA PRO A 110 -7.18 -13.13 -22.52
C PRO A 110 -6.60 -11.73 -22.74
N CYS A 111 -6.97 -10.77 -21.88
CA CYS A 111 -6.50 -9.39 -21.91
C CYS A 111 -5.55 -9.08 -20.72
N GLY A 112 -4.91 -10.09 -20.14
CA GLY A 112 -4.05 -9.95 -18.96
C GLY A 112 -4.83 -9.89 -17.64
N TYR A 113 -4.28 -9.18 -16.66
CA TYR A 113 -4.85 -9.06 -15.32
C TYR A 113 -5.72 -7.80 -15.18
N SER A 114 -7.04 -7.94 -15.31
CA SER A 114 -7.99 -6.86 -14.98
C SER A 114 -8.56 -7.02 -13.57
N VAL A 115 -9.02 -5.93 -12.96
CA VAL A 115 -9.66 -5.99 -11.64
C VAL A 115 -10.90 -6.90 -11.63
N PRO A 116 -11.83 -6.82 -12.60
CA PRO A 116 -12.97 -7.75 -12.67
C PRO A 116 -12.52 -9.21 -12.74
N TYR A 117 -11.46 -9.50 -13.51
CA TYR A 117 -10.94 -10.86 -13.63
C TYR A 117 -10.32 -11.35 -12.30
N LEU A 118 -9.51 -10.53 -11.65
CA LEU A 118 -8.87 -10.88 -10.37
C LEU A 118 -9.91 -11.06 -9.25
N LYS A 119 -10.88 -10.16 -9.18
CA LYS A 119 -11.92 -10.13 -8.15
C LYS A 119 -12.96 -11.23 -8.36
N ASP A 120 -13.53 -11.33 -9.55
CA ASP A 120 -14.71 -12.16 -9.79
C ASP A 120 -14.35 -13.54 -10.37
N SER A 121 -13.35 -13.63 -11.25
CA SER A 121 -12.97 -14.91 -11.90
C SER A 121 -11.94 -15.70 -11.08
N CYS A 122 -10.94 -15.02 -10.54
CA CYS A 122 -9.90 -15.65 -9.71
C CYS A 122 -10.29 -15.76 -8.23
N ASN A 123 -11.41 -15.16 -7.85
CA ASN A 123 -11.97 -15.10 -6.50
C ASN A 123 -10.92 -14.67 -5.46
N ILE A 124 -10.11 -13.68 -5.80
CA ILE A 124 -9.11 -13.10 -4.91
C ILE A 124 -9.85 -12.17 -3.95
N GLY A 125 -10.27 -12.74 -2.82
CA GLY A 125 -10.89 -11.98 -1.73
C GLY A 125 -9.87 -11.07 -1.03
N HIS A 126 -9.61 -11.31 0.26
CA HIS A 126 -8.64 -10.53 1.04
C HIS A 126 -7.20 -11.08 0.98
N ALA A 127 -6.96 -12.07 0.13
CA ALA A 127 -5.64 -12.68 -0.02
C ALA A 127 -4.62 -11.68 -0.56
N THR A 128 -3.35 -11.90 -0.22
CA THR A 128 -2.25 -11.09 -0.77
C THR A 128 -1.86 -11.61 -2.14
N ILE A 129 -1.79 -10.70 -3.10
CA ILE A 129 -1.36 -10.94 -4.47
C ILE A 129 0.14 -10.65 -4.55
N TYR A 130 0.93 -11.63 -4.93
CA TYR A 130 2.38 -11.48 -5.07
C TYR A 130 2.72 -11.08 -6.50
N VAL A 131 3.43 -9.97 -6.64
CA VAL A 131 3.98 -9.48 -7.91
C VAL A 131 5.38 -10.07 -8.04
N VAL A 132 5.58 -10.90 -9.06
CA VAL A 132 6.82 -11.65 -9.27
C VAL A 132 7.44 -11.25 -10.61
N PRO A 133 8.64 -10.61 -10.61
CA PRO A 133 9.37 -10.31 -11.82
C PRO A 133 9.70 -11.59 -12.61
N ILE A 134 9.65 -11.53 -13.94
CA ILE A 134 9.87 -12.73 -14.80
C ILE A 134 11.25 -12.71 -15.46
N GLN A 135 11.78 -11.53 -15.78
CA GLN A 135 12.98 -11.39 -16.62
C GLN A 135 14.21 -10.86 -15.90
N GLU A 136 14.03 -10.08 -14.84
CA GLU A 136 15.12 -9.50 -14.06
C GLU A 136 14.71 -9.39 -12.59
N SER A 137 15.70 -9.49 -11.68
CA SER A 137 15.48 -9.21 -10.27
C SER A 137 15.50 -7.70 -10.01
N LEU A 138 14.66 -7.23 -9.10
CA LEU A 138 14.58 -5.81 -8.74
C LEU A 138 15.74 -5.39 -7.84
N ASP A 139 16.10 -4.12 -7.92
CA ASP A 139 17.10 -3.53 -7.04
C ASP A 139 16.65 -3.53 -5.57
N MET A 140 17.52 -4.01 -4.69
CA MET A 140 17.29 -4.12 -3.25
C MET A 140 17.99 -3.04 -2.43
N THR A 141 18.57 -2.02 -3.06
CA THR A 141 19.11 -0.86 -2.35
C THR A 141 18.08 -0.25 -1.41
N LYS A 142 18.46 0.06 -0.18
CA LYS A 142 17.52 0.66 0.79
C LYS A 142 17.11 2.04 0.29
N ILE A 143 15.81 2.33 0.34
CA ILE A 143 15.35 3.70 0.10
C ILE A 143 15.81 4.51 1.29
N VAL A 144 16.73 5.45 1.06
CA VAL A 144 17.09 6.46 2.05
C VAL A 144 15.92 7.45 2.11
N THR A 145 14.84 7.05 2.79
CA THR A 145 13.80 8.01 3.14
C THR A 145 14.41 8.95 4.17
N ARG A 146 14.99 10.07 3.71
CA ARG A 146 15.20 11.28 4.51
C ARG A 146 13.84 11.94 4.85
N SER A 147 12.86 11.14 5.23
CA SER A 147 11.55 11.60 5.69
C SER A 147 11.44 11.29 7.17
N TYR A 148 12.46 11.68 7.92
CA TYR A 148 12.28 11.88 9.34
C TYR A 148 11.63 13.25 9.45
N CYS A 149 10.29 13.29 9.47
CA CYS A 149 9.62 14.34 10.25
C CYS A 149 9.86 13.98 11.73
N SER A 150 11.13 14.03 12.14
CA SER A 150 11.53 13.71 13.49
C SER A 150 11.04 14.87 14.34
N PRO A 151 10.17 14.65 15.33
CA PRO A 151 9.75 15.73 16.19
C PRO A 151 10.99 16.30 16.88
N THR A 152 11.11 17.62 16.87
CA THR A 152 12.12 18.30 17.68
C THR A 152 11.64 18.34 19.13
N VAL A 153 12.53 17.98 20.05
CA VAL A 153 12.27 17.95 21.49
C VAL A 153 13.31 18.79 22.20
N GLU A 154 12.91 19.44 23.29
CA GLU A 154 13.81 20.24 24.12
C GLU A 154 14.72 19.33 24.94
N CYS A 155 16.03 19.58 24.90
CA CYS A 155 17.01 18.90 25.74
C CYS A 155 16.96 19.46 27.15
N ILE A 156 16.79 18.60 28.16
CA ILE A 156 16.74 19.02 29.57
C ILE A 156 18.08 19.54 30.12
N PHE A 157 19.20 19.29 29.44
CA PHE A 157 20.53 19.69 29.91
C PHE A 157 20.95 21.05 29.38
N CYS A 158 20.68 21.36 28.10
CA CYS A 158 21.07 22.64 27.49
C CYS A 158 19.90 23.52 27.04
N GLY A 159 18.65 23.02 27.04
CA GLY A 159 17.46 23.74 26.55
C GLY A 159 17.34 23.81 25.03
N ASP A 160 18.26 23.22 24.26
CA ASP A 160 18.18 23.24 22.80
C ASP A 160 17.11 22.29 22.27
N PHE A 161 16.42 22.71 21.21
CA PHE A 161 15.50 21.85 20.47
C PHE A 161 16.28 20.97 19.49
N VAL A 162 16.31 19.66 19.76
CA VAL A 162 17.06 18.65 18.99
C VAL A 162 16.07 17.67 18.37
N GLU A 163 16.34 17.19 17.16
CA GLU A 163 15.55 16.10 16.58
C GLU A 163 15.58 14.88 17.49
N LEU A 164 14.40 14.27 17.75
CA LEU A 164 14.27 13.13 18.64
C LEU A 164 15.22 11.97 18.28
N LEU A 165 15.48 11.77 16.99
CA LEU A 165 16.42 10.75 16.48
C LEU A 165 17.87 11.02 16.89
N LEU A 166 18.24 12.28 17.05
CA LEU A 166 19.60 12.71 17.38
C LEU A 166 19.77 12.99 18.89
N LEU A 167 18.69 12.99 19.68
CA LEU A 167 18.76 13.28 21.11
C LEU A 167 19.69 12.32 21.87
N GLN A 168 19.72 11.03 21.50
CA GLN A 168 20.64 10.05 22.11
C GLN A 168 22.12 10.35 21.81
N GLU A 169 22.44 10.94 20.67
CA GLU A 169 23.80 11.32 20.31
C GLU A 169 24.15 12.67 20.95
N HIS A 170 23.21 13.61 20.91
CA HIS A 170 23.31 14.90 21.59
C HIS A 170 23.59 14.71 23.09
N THR A 171 22.84 13.86 23.80
CA THR A 171 23.06 13.60 25.24
C THR A 171 24.45 13.06 25.59
N LYS A 172 25.20 12.48 24.64
CA LYS A 172 26.58 12.03 24.87
C LYS A 172 27.60 13.16 24.86
N ILE A 173 27.32 14.22 24.09
CA ILE A 173 28.21 15.39 23.91
C ILE A 173 27.71 16.63 24.65
N CYS A 174 26.43 16.65 25.01
CA CYS A 174 25.79 17.72 25.74
C CYS A 174 26.34 17.73 27.17
N SER A 175 26.89 18.88 27.55
CA SER A 175 27.45 19.09 28.88
C SER A 175 26.31 19.30 29.86
N LYS A 176 26.33 18.56 30.99
CA LYS A 176 25.42 18.81 32.12
C LYS A 176 25.69 20.16 32.77
#